data_AF-A0A2D0KH82-F1
#
_entry.id   AF-A0A2D0KH82-F1
#
_cell.length_a   1.000
_cell.length_b   1.000
_cell.length_c   1.000
_cell.angle_alpha   90.00
_cell.angle_beta   90.00
_cell.angle_gamma   90.00
#
_symmetry.space_group_name_H-M   'P 1'
#
loop_
_entity.id
_entity.type
_entity.pdbx_description
1 polymer ?
#
loop_
_entity_poly.entity_id
_entity_poly.type
_entity_poly.pdbx_seq_one_letter_code
_entity_poly.pdbx_strand_id
1 'polypeptide(L)'
;MKDTNMLTDENNIKLKALDRYLALLESMLEKTVKSNDNFIDVGGHSMIAILLNEKIKNEFSLILSMEKLFNATLNETFIEATYI
;
A
#
# COMPACT_ATOMS: atom_id res chain seq x y z
N MET A 1 20.20 -10.49 21.60
CA MET A 1 18.98 -9.67 21.64
C MET A 1 18.95 -8.68 20.46
N LYS A 2 19.12 -9.14 19.21
CA LYS A 2 19.13 -8.25 18.03
C LYS A 2 18.01 -8.51 17.03
N ASP A 3 17.20 -9.55 17.25
CA ASP A 3 16.25 -10.01 16.23
C ASP A 3 14.83 -9.44 16.38
N THR A 4 14.54 -8.72 17.48
CA THR A 4 13.20 -8.15 17.73
C THR A 4 12.99 -6.77 17.09
N ASN A 5 14.05 -6.00 16.80
CA ASN A 5 13.90 -4.64 16.25
C ASN A 5 13.52 -4.65 14.75
N MET A 6 14.07 -5.56 13.95
CA MET A 6 13.89 -5.57 12.49
C MET A 6 12.45 -5.89 12.06
N LEU A 7 11.80 -6.87 12.70
CA LEU A 7 10.38 -7.19 12.44
C LEU A 7 9.44 -6.04 12.84
N THR A 8 9.82 -5.24 13.83
CA THR A 8 9.03 -4.10 14.30
C THR A 8 9.20 -2.91 13.34
N ASP A 9 10.40 -2.71 12.82
CA ASP A 9 10.73 -1.66 11.86
C ASP A 9 10.10 -1.92 10.48
N GLU A 10 10.14 -3.16 9.97
CA GLU A 10 9.51 -3.51 8.69
C GLU A 10 7.98 -3.37 8.71
N ASN A 11 7.34 -3.84 9.79
CA ASN A 11 5.90 -3.65 9.95
C ASN A 11 5.54 -2.16 10.05
N ASN A 12 6.39 -1.35 10.70
CA ASN A 12 6.20 0.10 10.78
C ASN A 12 6.31 0.77 9.40
N ILE A 13 7.25 0.34 8.55
CA ILE A 13 7.42 0.85 7.18
C ILE A 13 6.19 0.52 6.33
N LYS A 14 5.72 -0.73 6.35
CA LYS A 14 4.52 -1.16 5.59
C LYS A 14 3.27 -0.39 6.03
N LEU A 15 3.09 -0.16 7.33
CA LEU A 15 1.98 0.65 7.86
C LEU A 15 2.06 2.11 7.40
N LYS A 16 3.23 2.74 7.49
CA LYS A 16 3.43 4.12 6.98
C LYS A 16 3.18 4.22 5.47
N ALA A 17 3.61 3.22 4.72
CA ALA A 17 3.39 3.16 3.28
C ALA A 17 1.89 3.01 2.97
N LEU A 18 1.15 2.20 3.73
CA LEU A 18 -0.30 2.06 3.61
C LEU A 18 -1.01 3.38 3.92
N ASP A 19 -0.69 4.02 5.05
CA ASP A 19 -1.28 5.32 5.42
C ASP A 19 -1.03 6.37 4.33
N ARG A 20 0.19 6.41 3.78
CA ARG A 20 0.56 7.29 2.68
C ARG A 20 -0.23 6.98 1.41
N TYR A 21 -0.39 5.70 1.08
CA TYR A 21 -1.15 5.27 -0.09
C TYR A 21 -2.62 5.67 0.02
N LEU A 22 -3.24 5.42 1.18
CA LEU A 22 -4.62 5.79 1.45
C LEU A 22 -4.83 7.30 1.27
N ALA A 23 -4.00 8.13 1.90
CA ALA A 23 -4.12 9.58 1.78
C ALA A 23 -4.01 10.10 0.33
N LEU A 24 -3.13 9.49 -0.49
CA LEU A 24 -2.99 9.85 -1.90
C LEU A 24 -4.21 9.38 -2.71
N LEU A 25 -4.68 8.15 -2.45
CA LEU A 25 -5.82 7.56 -3.13
C LEU A 25 -7.11 8.34 -2.83
N GLU A 26 -7.35 8.71 -1.58
CA GLU A 26 -8.47 9.56 -1.17
C GLU A 26 -8.43 10.92 -1.89
N SER A 27 -7.25 11.53 -2.00
CA SER A 27 -7.08 12.80 -2.72
C SER A 27 -7.35 12.68 -4.22
N MET A 28 -7.06 11.54 -4.84
CA MET A 28 -7.30 11.32 -6.28
C MET A 28 -8.75 10.99 -6.60
N LEU A 29 -9.47 10.38 -5.65
CA LEU A 29 -10.83 9.89 -5.84
C LEU A 29 -11.90 10.76 -5.18
N GLU A 30 -11.51 11.78 -4.43
CA GLU A 30 -12.39 12.69 -3.69
C GLU A 30 -13.35 11.94 -2.73
N LYS A 31 -12.86 10.88 -2.08
CA LYS A 31 -13.65 10.08 -1.13
C LYS A 31 -12.79 9.43 -0.06
N THR A 32 -13.42 9.04 1.04
CA THR A 32 -12.78 8.29 2.12
C THR A 32 -12.52 6.85 1.70
N VAL A 33 -11.32 6.35 1.98
CA VAL A 33 -10.87 4.98 1.69
C VAL A 33 -10.26 4.39 2.95
N LYS A 34 -10.67 3.18 3.31
CA LYS A 34 -10.17 2.46 4.48
C LYS A 34 -9.22 1.35 4.06
N SER A 35 -8.35 0.95 4.97
CA SER A 35 -7.40 -0.14 4.75
C SER A 35 -8.07 -1.49 4.45
N ASN A 36 -9.30 -1.71 4.93
CA ASN A 36 -10.06 -2.93 4.68
C ASN A 36 -10.85 -2.91 3.36
N ASP A 37 -10.76 -1.82 2.58
CA ASP A 37 -11.40 -1.74 1.29
C ASP A 37 -10.53 -2.40 0.21
N ASN A 38 -11.16 -2.90 -0.84
CA ASN A 38 -10.47 -3.29 -2.06
C ASN A 38 -10.25 -2.08 -2.96
N PHE A 39 -9.10 -2.02 -3.63
CA PHE A 39 -8.70 -0.90 -4.48
C PHE A 39 -9.71 -0.61 -5.61
N ILE A 40 -10.28 -1.64 -6.24
CA ILE A 40 -11.23 -1.51 -7.36
C ILE A 40 -12.61 -1.10 -6.85
N ASP A 41 -13.05 -1.63 -5.71
CA ASP A 41 -14.34 -1.29 -5.11
C ASP A 41 -14.42 0.20 -4.73
N VAL A 42 -13.29 0.76 -4.31
CA VAL A 42 -13.14 2.20 -4.12
C VAL A 42 -12.80 2.92 -5.42
N GLY A 43 -13.11 2.39 -6.60
CA GLY A 43 -12.95 3.11 -7.87
C GLY A 43 -11.51 3.39 -8.28
N GLY A 44 -10.53 2.73 -7.67
CA GLY A 44 -9.16 2.69 -8.18
C GLY A 44 -9.13 1.98 -9.53
N HIS A 45 -8.27 2.45 -10.43
CA HIS A 45 -8.06 1.84 -11.74
C HIS A 45 -6.58 1.81 -12.10
N SER A 46 -6.23 1.15 -13.20
CA SER A 46 -4.84 0.83 -13.56
C SER A 46 -3.89 2.03 -13.57
N MET A 47 -4.33 3.18 -14.07
CA MET A 47 -3.50 4.39 -14.10
C MET A 47 -3.17 4.93 -12.69
N ILE A 48 -4.15 4.95 -11.78
CA ILE A 48 -3.91 5.31 -10.37
C ILE A 48 -2.98 4.28 -9.73
N ALA A 49 -3.21 2.99 -9.97
CA ALA A 49 -2.38 1.92 -9.41
C ALA A 49 -0.90 2.05 -9.85
N ILE A 50 -0.64 2.28 -11.14
CA ILE A 50 0.71 2.48 -11.66
C ILE A 50 1.39 3.68 -10.99
N LEU A 51 0.70 4.83 -10.92
CA LEU A 51 1.24 6.06 -10.33
C LEU A 51 1.54 5.90 -8.84
N LEU A 52 0.62 5.31 -8.09
CA LEU A 52 0.80 5.12 -6.65
C LEU A 52 1.81 4.03 -6.34
N ASN A 53 1.86 2.93 -7.09
CA ASN A 53 2.85 1.87 -6.89
C ASN A 53 4.28 2.40 -7.12
N GLU A 54 4.50 3.18 -8.17
CA GLU A 54 5.82 3.82 -8.39
C GLU A 54 6.16 4.81 -7.27
N LYS A 55 5.17 5.53 -6.74
CA LYS A 55 5.38 6.45 -5.60
C LYS A 55 5.77 5.70 -4.34
N ILE A 56 5.07 4.62 -3.99
CA ILE A 56 5.39 3.78 -2.83
C ILE A 56 6.75 3.10 -2.98
N LYS A 57 7.06 2.60 -4.18
CA LYS A 57 8.37 2.02 -4.47
C LYS A 57 9.50 3.01 -4.24
N ASN A 58 9.35 4.25 -4.70
CA ASN A 58 10.39 5.27 -4.54
C ASN A 58 10.48 5.83 -3.11
N GLU A 59 9.36 5.97 -2.38
CA GLU A 59 9.34 6.54 -1.02
C GLU A 59 9.70 5.51 0.06
N PHE A 60 9.36 4.23 -0.13
CA PHE A 60 9.44 3.19 0.92
C PHE A 60 10.24 1.95 0.52
N SER A 61 10.78 1.90 -0.70
CA SER A 61 11.44 0.71 -1.25
C SER A 61 10.53 -0.53 -1.25
N LEU A 62 9.22 -0.35 -1.43
CA LEU A 62 8.22 -1.42 -1.43
C LEU A 62 7.64 -1.65 -2.83
N ILE A 63 7.56 -2.91 -3.25
CA ILE A 63 6.83 -3.35 -4.44
C ILE A 63 5.48 -3.91 -4.02
N LEU A 64 4.42 -3.35 -4.59
CA LEU A 64 3.06 -3.83 -4.45
C LEU A 64 2.69 -4.73 -5.63
N SER A 65 2.16 -5.92 -5.37
CA SER A 65 1.64 -6.81 -6.42
C SER A 65 0.34 -6.25 -6.99
N MET A 66 0.29 -6.05 -8.31
CA MET A 66 -0.91 -5.62 -9.01
C MET A 66 -2.05 -6.62 -8.87
N GLU A 67 -1.73 -7.92 -8.88
CA GLU A 67 -2.71 -8.98 -8.69
C GLU A 67 -3.36 -8.88 -7.31
N LYS A 68 -2.55 -8.72 -6.25
CA LYS A 68 -3.06 -8.58 -4.88
C LYS A 68 -3.83 -7.29 -4.69
N LEU A 69 -3.31 -6.17 -5.20
CA LEU A 69 -3.97 -4.87 -5.13
C LEU A 69 -5.40 -4.93 -5.69
N PHE A 70 -5.62 -5.70 -6.77
CA PHE A 70 -6.94 -5.79 -7.40
C PHE A 70 -7.86 -6.85 -6.78
N ASN A 71 -7.32 -7.87 -6.12
CA ASN A 71 -8.11 -9.00 -5.62
C ASN A 71 -8.18 -9.12 -4.09
N ALA A 72 -7.44 -8.29 -3.35
CA ALA A 72 -7.39 -8.30 -1.88
C ALA A 72 -7.71 -6.92 -1.30
N THR A 73 -7.76 -6.84 0.02
CA THR A 73 -7.84 -5.53 0.69
C THR A 73 -6.52 -4.76 0.56
N LEU A 74 -6.58 -3.44 0.70
CA LEU A 74 -5.38 -2.61 0.74
C LEU A 74 -4.45 -3.04 1.88
N ASN A 75 -4.99 -3.39 3.05
CA ASN A 75 -4.20 -3.89 4.17
C ASN A 75 -3.42 -5.17 3.82
N GLU A 76 -4.10 -6.19 3.28
CA GLU A 76 -3.46 -7.45 2.89
C GLU A 76 -2.39 -7.23 1.82
N THR A 77 -2.65 -6.34 0.86
CA THR A 77 -1.69 -5.98 -0.19
C THR A 77 -0.39 -5.43 0.40
N PHE A 78 -0.47 -4.58 1.42
CA PHE A 78 0.71 -4.00 2.07
C PHE A 78 1.40 -4.97 3.03
N ILE A 79 0.66 -5.88 3.68
CA ILE A 79 1.25 -6.97 4.47
C ILE A 79 2.14 -7.85 3.59
N GLU A 80 1.68 -8.19 2.39
CA GLU A 80 2.40 -9.04 1.44
C GLU A 80 3.42 -8.29 0.55
N ALA A 81 3.54 -6.97 0.68
CA ALA A 81 4.49 -6.18 -0.09
C ALA A 81 5.93 -6.64 0.12
N THR A 82 6.73 -6.65 -0.95
CA THR A 82 8.15 -7.04 -0.90
C THR A 82 9.04 -5.81 -0.99
N TYR A 83 10.24 -5.89 -0.42
CA TYR A 83 11.23 -4.82 -0.57
C TYR A 83 12.02 -4.97 -1.87
N ILE A 84 12.46 -3.85 -2.47
CA ILE A 84 13.46 -3.83 -3.55
C ILE A 84 14.87 -4.08 -3.03
#